data_AF-A0A7V3EG99-F1
#
_entry.id   AF-A0A7V3EG99-F1
#
_cell.length_a   1.000
_cell.length_b   1.000
_cell.length_c   1.000
_cell.angle_alpha   90.00
_cell.angle_beta   90.00
_cell.angle_gamma   90.00
#
_symmetry.space_group_name_H-M   'P 1'
#
loop_
_entity.id
_entity.type
_entity.pdbx_description
1 polymer ?
#
loop_
_entity_poly.entity_id
_entity_poly.type
_entity_poly.pdbx_seq_one_letter_code
_entity_poly.pdbx_strand_id
1 'polypeptide(L)'
;METLFLRISQAFGNQLNPKRWHADLLEKMFLEIPRIRPRVISQETYIRLEELMRFRHFKRYYLELNCDWRKIDYLINIFREAVPLLNEDLTSFAKKIEQSLGKPGNEEPQLEN
;
A
#
# COMPACT_ATOMS: atom_id res chain seq x y z
N MET A 1 6.21 -4.60 5.06
CA MET A 1 4.92 -3.91 4.85
C MET A 1 5.13 -2.39 4.78
N GLU A 2 5.04 -1.67 5.90
CA GLU A 2 5.08 -0.20 5.90
C GLU A 2 6.35 0.38 5.31
N THR A 3 7.52 -0.22 5.56
CA THR A 3 8.79 0.20 4.94
C THR A 3 8.75 0.13 3.42
N LEU A 4 8.11 -0.91 2.86
CA LEU A 4 7.97 -1.06 1.41
C LEU A 4 7.03 0.03 0.86
N PHE A 5 5.87 0.22 1.50
CA PHE A 5 4.95 1.27 1.10
C PHE A 5 5.56 2.66 1.21
N LEU A 6 6.36 2.94 2.25
CA LEU A 6 7.11 4.18 2.38
C LEU A 6 8.09 4.39 1.22
N ARG A 7 8.83 3.35 0.83
CA ARG A 7 9.74 3.43 -0.33
C ARG A 7 8.99 3.71 -1.63
N ILE A 8 7.86 3.03 -1.85
CA ILE A 8 7.01 3.31 -3.02
C ILE A 8 6.51 4.77 -2.93
N SER A 9 5.97 5.18 -1.80
CA SER A 9 5.49 6.54 -1.56
C SER A 9 6.56 7.59 -1.87
N GLN A 10 7.79 7.38 -1.43
CA GLN A 10 8.93 8.27 -1.71
C GLN A 10 9.31 8.28 -3.19
N ALA A 11 9.35 7.12 -3.84
CA ALA A 11 9.69 7.01 -5.27
C ALA A 11 8.71 7.78 -6.18
N PHE A 12 7.43 7.89 -5.76
CA PHE A 12 6.39 8.61 -6.51
C PHE A 12 6.08 10.00 -5.94
N GLY A 13 6.90 10.54 -5.03
CA GLY A 13 6.78 11.92 -4.54
C GLY A 13 5.56 12.20 -3.67
N ASN A 14 4.97 11.17 -3.05
CA ASN A 14 3.82 11.32 -2.17
C ASN A 14 4.19 12.11 -0.89
N GLN A 15 3.39 13.11 -0.55
CA GLN A 15 3.43 13.77 0.77
C GLN A 15 2.54 13.02 1.76
N LEU A 16 3.00 12.78 2.99
CA LEU A 16 2.23 12.10 4.03
C LEU A 16 1.89 13.04 5.17
N ASN A 17 0.68 12.95 5.71
CA ASN A 17 0.23 13.68 6.88
C ASN A 17 0.91 13.10 8.15
N PRO A 18 1.73 13.88 8.88
CA PRO A 18 2.45 13.39 10.06
C PRO A 18 1.54 12.86 11.18
N LYS A 19 0.33 13.39 11.31
CA LYS A 19 -0.62 13.01 12.39
C LYS A 19 -1.33 11.68 12.13
N ARG A 20 -1.43 11.26 10.86
CA ARG A 20 -2.14 10.04 10.44
C ARG A 20 -1.33 9.25 9.42
N TRP A 21 0.00 9.28 9.56
CA TRP A 21 0.91 8.86 8.50
C TRP A 21 0.71 7.40 8.05
N HIS A 22 0.38 6.50 8.98
CA HIS A 22 0.08 5.09 8.66
C HIS A 22 -1.17 4.96 7.77
N ALA A 23 -2.25 5.64 8.15
CA ALA A 23 -3.52 5.58 7.43
C ALA A 23 -3.40 6.23 6.04
N ASP A 24 -2.77 7.41 5.98
CA ASP A 24 -2.52 8.13 4.74
C ASP A 24 -1.62 7.33 3.79
N LEU A 25 -0.57 6.69 4.32
CA LEU A 25 0.29 5.81 3.52
C LEU A 25 -0.51 4.68 2.88
N LEU A 26 -1.38 4.00 3.64
CA LEU A 26 -2.19 2.90 3.12
C LEU A 26 -3.20 3.38 2.07
N GLU A 27 -3.87 4.51 2.33
CA GLU A 27 -4.80 5.14 1.39
C GLU A 27 -4.09 5.45 0.07
N LYS A 28 -2.89 6.03 0.14
CA LYS A 28 -2.09 6.26 -1.06
C LYS A 28 -1.73 4.97 -1.79
N MET A 29 -1.48 3.84 -1.12
CA MET A 29 -1.22 2.59 -1.84
C MET A 29 -2.45 2.09 -2.61
N PHE A 30 -3.66 2.40 -2.14
CA PHE A 30 -4.92 2.06 -2.80
C PHE A 30 -5.29 3.03 -3.94
N LEU A 31 -5.00 4.31 -3.81
CA LEU A 31 -5.30 5.30 -4.83
C LEU A 31 -4.46 5.06 -6.10
N GLU A 32 -5.13 5.03 -7.24
CA GLU A 32 -4.49 5.13 -8.55
C GLU A 32 -4.22 6.60 -8.85
N ILE A 33 -3.02 6.89 -9.36
CA ILE A 33 -2.68 8.22 -9.85
C ILE A 33 -2.43 8.07 -11.35
N PRO A 34 -3.43 8.40 -12.21
CA PRO A 34 -3.34 8.18 -13.64
C PRO A 34 -2.04 8.72 -14.23
N ARG A 35 -1.40 7.91 -15.09
CA ARG A 35 -0.11 8.22 -15.75
C ARG A 35 1.11 8.40 -14.85
N ILE A 36 0.95 8.40 -13.53
CA ILE A 36 2.05 8.58 -12.58
C ILE A 36 2.34 7.27 -11.86
N ARG A 37 1.32 6.66 -11.25
CA ARG A 37 1.48 5.44 -10.45
C ARG A 37 0.23 4.58 -10.52
N PRO A 38 0.33 3.32 -10.98
CA PRO A 38 -0.78 2.39 -10.88
C PRO A 38 -1.09 2.11 -9.40
N ARG A 39 -2.34 1.80 -9.09
CA ARG A 39 -2.73 1.29 -7.77
C ARG A 39 -1.81 0.14 -7.34
N VAL A 40 -1.31 0.20 -6.10
CA VAL A 40 -0.37 -0.78 -5.55
C VAL A 40 -1.12 -1.94 -4.91
N ILE A 41 -2.22 -1.67 -4.21
CA ILE A 41 -3.04 -2.69 -3.53
C ILE A 41 -4.51 -2.59 -3.94
N SER A 42 -5.17 -3.72 -4.07
CA SER A 42 -6.60 -3.83 -4.34
C SER A 42 -7.45 -3.30 -3.17
N GLN A 43 -8.75 -3.13 -3.42
CA GLN A 43 -9.70 -2.74 -2.37
C GLN A 43 -9.80 -3.81 -1.28
N GLU A 44 -9.73 -5.09 -1.64
CA GLU A 44 -9.82 -6.20 -0.69
C GLU A 44 -8.62 -6.20 0.27
N THR A 45 -7.41 -6.06 -0.28
CA THR A 45 -6.18 -5.89 0.51
C THR A 45 -6.26 -4.65 1.39
N TYR A 46 -6.73 -3.52 0.84
CA TYR A 46 -6.87 -2.28 1.61
C TYR A 46 -7.75 -2.47 2.85
N ILE A 47 -8.93 -3.06 2.72
CA ILE A 47 -9.87 -3.28 3.83
C ILE A 47 -9.23 -4.14 4.93
N ARG A 48 -8.53 -5.23 4.57
CA ARG A 48 -7.89 -6.11 5.55
C ARG A 48 -6.71 -5.44 6.26
N LEU A 49 -5.88 -4.72 5.52
CA LEU A 49 -4.75 -3.99 6.11
C LEU A 49 -5.21 -2.83 6.98
N GLU A 50 -6.31 -2.16 6.62
CA GLU A 50 -6.92 -1.12 7.43
C GLU A 50 -7.37 -1.66 8.80
N GLU A 51 -7.99 -2.83 8.83
CA GLU A 51 -8.40 -3.49 10.08
C GLU A 51 -7.21 -3.81 10.99
N LEU A 52 -6.12 -4.33 10.42
CA LEU A 52 -4.87 -4.57 11.16
C LEU A 52 -4.25 -3.27 11.70
N MET A 53 -4.30 -2.18 10.92
CA MET A 53 -3.82 -0.86 11.38
C MET A 53 -4.68 -0.27 12.49
N ARG A 54 -6.02 -0.40 12.41
CA ARG A 54 -6.95 0.03 13.46
C ARG A 54 -6.59 -0.62 14.79
N PHE A 55 -6.27 -1.92 14.78
CA PHE A 55 -5.80 -2.60 15.97
C PHE A 55 -4.48 -2.04 16.50
N ARG A 56 -3.50 -1.74 15.64
CA ARG A 56 -2.21 -1.16 16.06
C ARG A 56 -2.38 0.18 16.77
N HIS A 57 -3.27 1.05 16.27
CA HIS A 57 -3.60 2.31 16.94
C HIS A 57 -4.31 2.06 18.28
N PHE A 58 -5.20 1.07 18.32
CA PHE A 58 -5.95 0.69 19.52
C PHE A 58 -5.07 0.05 20.61
N LYS A 59 -4.00 -0.67 20.25
CA LYS A 59 -3.08 -1.35 21.17
C LYS A 59 -2.46 -0.40 22.22
N ARG A 60 -2.35 0.90 21.90
CA ARG A 60 -1.85 1.92 22.84
C ARG A 60 -2.69 2.03 24.13
N TYR A 61 -3.92 1.52 24.14
CA TYR A 61 -4.84 1.53 25.29
C TYR A 61 -5.03 0.16 25.97
N TYR A 62 -4.36 -0.89 25.49
CA TYR A 62 -4.69 -2.27 25.88
C TYR A 62 -3.62 -2.98 26.72
N LEU A 63 -2.48 -2.33 26.95
CA LEU A 63 -1.46 -2.84 27.88
C LEU A 63 -1.90 -2.74 29.36
N GLU A 64 -3.05 -2.11 29.63
CA GLU A 64 -3.72 -2.15 30.92
C GLU A 64 -4.66 -3.38 30.98
N LEU A 65 -4.03 -4.54 31.21
CA LEU A 65 -4.55 -5.71 31.95
C LEU A 65 -5.77 -6.54 31.47
N ASN A 66 -6.40 -6.30 30.32
CA ASN A 66 -7.49 -7.18 29.83
C ASN A 66 -7.33 -7.57 28.35
N CYS A 67 -6.47 -8.55 28.06
CA CYS A 67 -6.26 -9.06 26.70
C CYS A 67 -7.47 -9.88 26.20
N ASP A 68 -8.34 -9.29 25.36
CA ASP A 68 -9.38 -10.02 24.61
C ASP A 68 -8.78 -10.92 23.52
N TRP A 69 -8.61 -12.20 23.86
CA TRP A 69 -8.11 -13.24 22.97
C TRP A 69 -8.95 -13.41 21.71
N ARG A 70 -10.27 -13.17 21.75
CA ARG A 70 -11.13 -13.30 20.56
C ARG A 70 -10.77 -12.27 19.51
N LYS A 71 -10.43 -11.05 19.95
CA LYS A 71 -9.95 -9.99 19.06
C LYS A 71 -8.60 -10.35 18.44
N ILE A 72 -7.71 -11.00 19.19
CA ILE A 72 -6.43 -11.49 18.66
C ILE A 72 -6.64 -12.57 17.61
N ASP A 73 -7.48 -13.57 17.87
CA ASP A 73 -7.78 -14.63 16.90
C ASP A 73 -8.39 -14.08 15.62
N TYR A 74 -9.32 -13.14 15.74
CA TYR A 74 -9.88 -12.43 14.59
C TYR A 74 -8.79 -11.74 13.76
N LEU A 75 -7.87 -11.01 14.39
CA LEU A 75 -6.79 -10.31 13.67
C LEU A 75 -5.79 -11.27 13.04
N ILE A 76 -5.54 -12.43 13.64
CA ILE A 76 -4.72 -13.48 13.05
C ILE A 76 -5.37 -13.99 11.77
N ASN A 77 -6.70 -14.19 11.76
CA ASN A 77 -7.43 -14.60 10.55
C ASN A 77 -7.35 -13.52 9.46
N ILE A 78 -7.59 -12.25 9.81
CA ILE A 78 -7.43 -11.13 8.88
C ILE A 78 -6.00 -11.07 8.30
N PHE A 79 -4.99 -11.29 9.13
CA PHE A 79 -3.60 -11.33 8.67
C PHE A 79 -3.35 -12.49 7.68
N ARG A 80 -3.87 -13.68 7.96
CA ARG A 80 -3.77 -14.85 7.08
C ARG A 80 -4.46 -14.61 5.72
N GLU A 81 -5.56 -13.87 5.71
CA GLU A 81 -6.23 -13.46 4.47
C GLU A 81 -5.45 -12.38 3.72
N ALA A 82 -4.90 -11.39 4.43
CA ALA A 82 -4.26 -10.23 3.82
C ALA A 82 -2.93 -10.55 3.12
N VAL A 83 -2.14 -11.49 3.66
CA VAL A 83 -0.80 -11.82 3.13
C VAL A 83 -0.83 -12.33 1.68
N PRO A 84 -1.63 -13.34 1.30
CA PRO A 84 -1.66 -13.80 -0.09
C PRO A 84 -2.14 -12.70 -1.05
N LEU A 85 -3.21 -11.98 -0.69
CA LEU A 85 -3.76 -10.89 -1.50
C LEU A 85 -2.73 -9.78 -1.74
N LEU A 86 -1.98 -9.40 -0.71
CA LEU A 86 -0.90 -8.44 -0.83
C LEU A 86 0.20 -8.92 -1.78
N ASN A 87 0.60 -10.19 -1.69
CA ASN A 87 1.65 -10.71 -2.57
C ASN A 87 1.20 -10.66 -4.04
N GLU A 88 -0.04 -11.04 -4.32
CA GLU A 88 -0.64 -10.94 -5.66
C GLU A 88 -0.69 -9.49 -6.15
N ASP A 89 -1.08 -8.56 -5.29
CA ASP A 89 -1.10 -7.12 -5.58
C ASP A 89 0.30 -6.58 -5.89
N LEU A 90 1.31 -6.92 -5.08
CA LEU A 90 2.69 -6.48 -5.28
C LEU A 90 3.31 -7.05 -6.56
N THR A 91 3.06 -8.32 -6.87
CA THR A 91 3.49 -8.93 -8.14
C THR A 91 2.81 -8.25 -9.33
N SER A 92 1.51 -7.99 -9.24
CA SER A 92 0.76 -7.29 -10.28
C SER A 92 1.24 -5.86 -10.47
N PHE A 93 1.53 -5.15 -9.38
CA PHE A 93 2.10 -3.81 -9.40
C PHE A 93 3.48 -3.79 -10.05
N ALA A 94 4.39 -4.68 -9.65
CA ALA A 94 5.73 -4.76 -10.23
C ALA A 94 5.68 -4.99 -11.76
N LYS A 95 4.84 -5.92 -12.21
CA LYS A 95 4.63 -6.18 -13.65
C LYS A 95 4.13 -4.96 -14.40
N LYS A 96 3.20 -4.18 -13.82
CA LYS A 96 2.71 -2.93 -14.44
C LYS A 96 3.82 -1.88 -14.55
N ILE A 97 4.69 -1.78 -13.55
CA ILE A 97 5.84 -0.87 -13.57
C ILE A 97 6.84 -1.28 -14.67
N GLU A 98 7.21 -2.56 -14.74
CA GLU A 98 8.10 -3.08 -15.79
C GLU A 98 7.56 -2.78 -17.20
N GLN A 99 6.26 -2.99 -17.42
CA GLN A 99 5.60 -2.67 -18.69
C GLN A 99 5.62 -1.17 -19.01
N SER A 100 5.52 -0.32 -17.99
CA SER A 100 5.56 1.14 -18.16
C SER A 100 6.97 1.68 -18.47
N LEU A 101 8.02 0.98 -18.02
CA LEU A 101 9.42 1.35 -18.29
C LEU A 101 9.94 0.82 -19.65
N GLY A 102 9.25 -0.14 -20.25
CA GLY A 102 9.61 -0.79 -21.52
C GLY A 102 9.30 -0.01 -22.81
N LYS A 103 8.99 1.29 -22.74
CA LYS A 103 8.87 2.17 -23.91
C LYS A 103 9.75 3.41 -23.75
N PRO A 104 10.98 3.45 -24.30
CA PRO A 104 11.59 4.72 -24.61
C PRO A 104 10.68 5.45 -25.61
N GLY A 105 10.32 6.69 -25.31
CA GLY A 105 9.58 7.55 -26.22
C GLY A 105 10.39 7.76 -27.49
N ASN A 106 9.83 7.36 -28.64
CA ASN A 106 10.25 7.85 -29.94
C ASN A 106 9.74 9.29 -30.08
N GLU A 107 10.50 10.25 -29.54
CA GLU A 107 10.39 11.66 -29.90
C GLU A 107 11.79 12.15 -30.24
N GLU A 108 12.31 11.69 -31.38
CA GLU A 108 13.34 12.43 -32.10
C GLU A 108 12.65 13.63 -32.76
N PRO A 109 13.05 14.88 -32.46
CA PRO A 109 12.59 16.01 -33.26
C PRO A 109 13.22 15.87 -34.65
N GLN A 110 12.38 15.60 -35.64
CA GLN A 110 12.73 15.77 -37.04
C GLN A 110 13.07 17.24 -37.26
N LEU A 111 14.38 17.54 -37.25
CA LEU A 111 14.92 18.68 -37.96
C LEU A 111 14.84 18.34 -39.45
N GLU A 112 13.70 18.65 -40.07
CA GLU A 112 13.60 18.77 -41.52
C GLU A 112 13.71 20.25 -41.90
N ASN A 113 14.87 20.56 -42.49
CA ASN A 113 15.19 21.51 -43.56
C ASN A 113 14.55 22.91 -43.57
#